data_AF-A0A955JUR6-F1
#
_entry.id   AF-A0A955JUR6-F1
#
_cell.length_a   1.000
_cell.length_b   1.000
_cell.length_c   1.000
_cell.angle_alpha   90.00
_cell.angle_beta   90.00
_cell.angle_gamma   90.00
#
_symmetry.space_group_name_H-M   'P 1'
#
loop_
_entity.id
_entity.type
_entity.pdbx_description
1 polymer ?
#
loop_
_entity_poly.entity_id
_entity_poly.type
_entity_poly.pdbx_seq_one_letter_code
_entity_poly.pdbx_strand_id
1 'polypeptide(L)'
;KKEEGMPYIVIVIDELADLMMMAARDVEALIVRIAQKARAVGIHLILATQRPSVDVITGLIKANVPARIAFTVASQVDSRTIIDQIGAEKLLGEGDMLLLTADMPKPRRVQGAFISDEETNKVTDFIRKQREPQYDDEVVSQPVQLNGRGGIVADYGANDADDDMYKDAVQVVVEGRKASTSLLQRRLRVGYARAARLIETMEEQGVIGPADGSRPRDVLVNSVDEVFNRAAPSAAESDEVLDDSLDSEFPDDEQA
;
A
#
# COMPACT_ATOMS: atom_id res chain seq x y z
N LYS A 1 30.86 1.89 19.62
CA LYS A 1 29.76 0.91 19.66
C LYS A 1 29.80 0.15 18.35
N LYS A 2 29.94 -1.19 18.35
CA LYS A 2 29.64 -1.98 17.15
C LYS A 2 28.17 -1.66 16.82
N GLU A 3 27.90 -1.12 15.64
CA GLU A 3 26.53 -1.02 15.15
C GLU A 3 25.95 -2.44 15.15
N GLU A 4 24.97 -2.70 16.00
CA GLU A 4 24.19 -3.93 15.91
C GLU A 4 23.46 -3.86 14.58
N GLY A 5 23.84 -4.76 13.65
CA GLY A 5 23.20 -4.82 12.34
C GLY A 5 21.70 -5.08 12.49
N MET A 6 20.90 -4.53 11.58
CA MET A 6 19.46 -4.79 11.56
C MET A 6 19.21 -6.30 11.45
N PRO A 7 18.33 -6.86 12.31
CA PRO A 7 18.02 -8.28 12.26
C PRO A 7 17.24 -8.62 10.99
N TYR A 8 17.35 -9.87 10.54
CA TYR A 8 16.42 -10.42 9.55
C TYR A 8 15.02 -10.54 10.16
N ILE A 9 14.00 -10.23 9.37
CA ILE A 9 12.59 -10.40 9.76
C ILE A 9 12.03 -11.56 8.96
N VAL A 10 11.49 -12.57 9.64
CA VAL A 10 10.82 -13.71 9.01
C VAL A 10 9.36 -13.68 9.39
N ILE A 11 8.49 -13.52 8.40
CA ILE A 11 7.04 -13.52 8.54
C ILE A 11 6.54 -14.91 8.16
N VAL A 12 5.85 -15.59 9.09
CA VAL A 12 5.31 -16.94 8.88
C VAL A 12 3.79 -16.88 8.97
N ILE A 13 3.13 -17.38 7.92
CA ILE A 13 1.68 -17.53 7.84
C ILE A 13 1.38 -19.02 7.73
N ASP A 14 0.83 -19.61 8.79
CA ASP A 14 0.59 -21.06 8.88
C ASP A 14 -0.57 -21.52 7.98
N GLU A 15 -1.60 -20.69 7.83
CA GLU A 15 -2.73 -20.95 6.94
C GLU A 15 -3.13 -19.69 6.16
N LEU A 16 -2.57 -19.57 4.95
CA LEU A 16 -2.86 -18.47 4.04
C LEU A 16 -4.33 -18.43 3.62
N ALA A 17 -5.00 -19.59 3.51
CA ALA A 17 -6.37 -19.64 3.02
C ALA A 17 -7.34 -18.87 3.91
N ASP A 18 -7.12 -18.84 5.22
CA ASP A 18 -7.97 -18.12 6.16
C ASP A 18 -7.88 -16.61 5.94
N LEU A 19 -6.68 -16.10 5.68
CA LEU A 19 -6.49 -14.69 5.31
C LEU A 19 -7.12 -14.35 3.96
N MET A 20 -6.97 -15.25 2.97
CA MET A 20 -7.55 -15.06 1.64
C MET A 20 -9.09 -15.07 1.68
N MET A 21 -9.70 -15.90 2.52
CA MET A 21 -11.16 -15.93 2.68
C MET A 21 -11.71 -14.66 3.32
N MET A 22 -10.93 -13.99 4.17
CA MET A 22 -11.34 -12.74 4.81
C MET A 22 -11.11 -11.53 3.90
N ALA A 23 -9.96 -11.46 3.23
CA ALA A 23 -9.56 -10.29 2.44
C ALA A 23 -8.54 -10.62 1.33
N ALA A 24 -8.88 -11.53 0.42
CA ALA A 24 -8.00 -11.99 -0.67
C ALA A 24 -7.21 -10.87 -1.37
N ARG A 25 -7.89 -9.80 -1.78
CA ARG A 25 -7.28 -8.72 -2.56
C ARG A 25 -6.20 -7.97 -1.78
N ASP A 26 -6.51 -7.58 -0.55
CA ASP A 26 -5.60 -6.81 0.30
C ASP A 26 -4.39 -7.66 0.70
N VAL A 27 -4.65 -8.92 1.08
CA VAL A 27 -3.61 -9.89 1.48
C VAL A 27 -2.68 -10.19 0.32
N GLU A 28 -3.21 -10.47 -0.87
CA GLU A 28 -2.43 -10.72 -2.09
C GLU A 28 -1.53 -9.52 -2.43
N ALA A 29 -2.08 -8.30 -2.40
CA ALA A 29 -1.33 -7.09 -2.69
C ALA A 29 -0.15 -6.88 -1.72
N LEU A 30 -0.37 -7.14 -0.42
CA LEU A 30 0.68 -7.06 0.60
C LEU A 30 1.77 -8.12 0.39
N ILE A 31 1.37 -9.37 0.13
CA ILE A 31 2.31 -10.47 -0.16
C ILE A 31 3.19 -10.12 -1.37
N VAL A 32 2.58 -9.67 -2.47
CA VAL A 32 3.31 -9.29 -3.68
C VAL A 32 4.27 -8.14 -3.40
N ARG A 33 3.82 -7.10 -2.69
CA ARG A 33 4.65 -5.94 -2.34
C ARG A 33 5.87 -6.34 -1.50
N ILE A 34 5.68 -7.20 -0.50
CA ILE A 34 6.77 -7.73 0.32
C ILE A 34 7.70 -8.54 -0.58
N ALA A 35 7.20 -9.55 -1.28
CA ALA A 35 8.00 -10.46 -2.08
C ALA A 35 8.88 -9.75 -3.13
N GLN A 36 8.40 -8.64 -3.72
CA GLN A 36 9.16 -7.87 -4.71
C GLN A 36 10.29 -7.00 -4.12
N LYS A 37 10.11 -6.44 -2.92
CA LYS A 37 11.01 -5.41 -2.37
C LYS A 37 11.88 -5.93 -1.21
N ALA A 38 11.46 -7.00 -0.56
CA ALA A 38 11.98 -7.44 0.73
C ALA A 38 13.39 -8.09 0.68
N ARG A 39 13.78 -8.69 -0.45
CA ARG A 39 15.00 -9.51 -0.55
C ARG A 39 16.28 -8.75 -0.15
N ALA A 40 16.41 -7.49 -0.58
CA ALA A 40 17.61 -6.69 -0.32
C ALA A 40 17.67 -6.13 1.11
N VAL A 41 16.52 -6.06 1.80
CA VAL A 41 16.38 -5.46 3.13
C VAL A 41 16.26 -6.49 4.26
N GLY A 42 16.37 -7.79 3.93
CA GLY A 42 16.40 -8.86 4.93
C GLY A 42 15.02 -9.25 5.49
N ILE A 43 13.94 -9.01 4.75
CA ILE A 43 12.60 -9.48 5.12
C ILE A 43 12.27 -10.73 4.29
N HIS A 44 11.79 -11.79 4.94
CA HIS A 44 11.49 -13.09 4.33
C HIS A 44 10.08 -13.53 4.70
N LEU A 45 9.42 -14.20 3.77
CA LEU A 45 8.03 -14.64 3.92
C LEU A 45 7.94 -16.16 3.75
N ILE A 46 7.28 -16.82 4.69
CA ILE A 46 6.93 -18.24 4.65
C ILE A 46 5.41 -18.34 4.64
N LEU A 47 4.86 -18.86 3.55
CA LEU A 47 3.43 -19.04 3.34
C LEU A 47 3.12 -20.53 3.36
N ALA A 48 2.31 -20.97 4.31
CA ALA A 48 1.79 -22.32 4.39
C ALA A 48 0.28 -22.32 4.20
N THR A 49 -0.25 -23.42 3.68
CA THR A 49 -1.69 -23.66 3.55
C THR A 49 -1.96 -25.15 3.35
N GLN A 50 -3.07 -25.63 3.89
CA GLN A 50 -3.59 -26.97 3.60
C GLN A 50 -4.59 -26.98 2.44
N ARG A 51 -4.93 -25.81 1.88
CA ARG A 51 -5.92 -25.67 0.79
C ARG A 51 -5.23 -25.20 -0.50
N PRO A 52 -4.62 -26.11 -1.28
CA PRO A 52 -3.91 -25.77 -2.51
C PRO A 52 -4.87 -25.49 -3.68
N SER A 53 -5.71 -24.46 -3.56
CA SER A 53 -6.61 -23.98 -4.61
C SER A 53 -6.05 -22.75 -5.33
N VAL A 54 -6.51 -22.52 -6.56
CA VAL A 54 -6.11 -21.36 -7.37
C VAL A 54 -6.52 -20.04 -6.73
N ASP A 55 -7.60 -20.05 -5.94
CA ASP A 55 -8.09 -18.88 -5.21
C ASP A 55 -7.19 -18.50 -4.01
N VAL A 56 -6.44 -19.47 -3.48
CA VAL A 56 -5.49 -19.25 -2.38
C VAL A 56 -4.08 -19.01 -2.91
N ILE A 57 -3.61 -19.87 -3.83
CA ILE A 57 -2.29 -19.80 -4.45
C ILE A 57 -2.44 -19.22 -5.86
N THR A 58 -2.69 -17.92 -5.91
CA THR A 58 -2.97 -17.20 -7.15
C THR A 58 -1.75 -17.11 -8.07
N GLY A 59 -1.98 -16.72 -9.33
CA GLY A 59 -0.89 -16.46 -10.28
C GLY A 59 0.07 -15.37 -9.82
N LEU A 60 -0.43 -14.32 -9.15
CA LEU A 60 0.40 -13.22 -8.65
C LEU A 60 1.28 -13.67 -7.48
N ILE A 61 0.75 -14.47 -6.56
CA ILE A 61 1.55 -15.06 -5.48
C ILE A 61 2.64 -15.95 -6.08
N LYS A 62 2.29 -16.85 -7.01
CA LYS A 62 3.27 -17.72 -7.68
C LYS A 62 4.35 -16.94 -8.40
N ALA A 63 4.01 -15.85 -9.09
CA ALA A 63 4.98 -15.04 -9.82
C ALA A 63 6.03 -14.39 -8.91
N ASN A 64 5.69 -14.13 -7.63
CA ASN A 64 6.59 -13.43 -6.71
C ASN A 64 7.20 -14.35 -5.62
N VAL A 65 6.68 -15.58 -5.46
CA VAL A 65 7.20 -16.59 -4.53
C VAL A 65 7.70 -17.81 -5.31
N PRO A 66 8.96 -17.78 -5.79
CA PRO A 66 9.48 -18.81 -6.69
C PRO A 66 10.00 -20.07 -5.96
N ALA A 67 10.30 -19.98 -4.66
CA ALA A 67 10.67 -21.13 -3.84
C ALA A 67 9.40 -21.76 -3.26
N ARG A 68 9.19 -23.05 -3.53
CA ARG A 68 7.97 -23.78 -3.19
C ARG A 68 8.28 -25.18 -2.69
N ILE A 69 7.50 -25.60 -1.70
CA ILE A 69 7.54 -26.93 -1.14
C ILE A 69 6.13 -27.50 -1.25
N ALA A 70 6.00 -28.68 -1.82
CA ALA A 70 4.75 -29.44 -1.83
C ALA A 70 4.95 -30.75 -1.06
N PHE A 71 4.21 -30.92 0.03
CA PHE A 71 4.01 -32.23 0.66
C PHE A 71 2.96 -33.03 -0.12
N THR A 72 2.65 -34.24 0.35
CA THR A 72 1.59 -35.07 -0.25
C THR A 72 0.28 -34.32 -0.35
N VAL A 73 -0.30 -34.32 -1.57
CA VAL A 73 -1.60 -33.71 -1.87
C VAL A 73 -2.57 -34.74 -2.42
N ALA A 74 -3.87 -34.41 -2.44
CA ALA A 74 -4.91 -35.34 -2.85
C ALA A 74 -4.96 -35.58 -4.37
N SER A 75 -4.57 -34.59 -5.19
CA SER A 75 -4.74 -34.68 -6.64
C SER A 75 -3.61 -34.06 -7.46
N GLN A 76 -3.55 -34.43 -8.74
CA GLN A 76 -2.66 -33.79 -9.72
C GLN A 76 -2.97 -32.30 -9.91
N VAL A 77 -4.23 -31.89 -9.70
CA VAL A 77 -4.64 -30.49 -9.80
C VAL A 77 -3.97 -29.71 -8.67
N ASP A 78 -4.05 -30.21 -7.44
CA ASP A 78 -3.41 -29.60 -6.27
C ASP A 78 -1.89 -29.51 -6.43
N SER A 79 -1.26 -30.58 -6.94
CA SER A 79 0.18 -30.57 -7.23
C SER A 79 0.55 -29.45 -8.21
N ARG A 80 -0.23 -29.29 -9.29
CA ARG A 80 -0.03 -28.21 -10.26
C ARG A 80 -0.28 -26.83 -9.65
N THR A 81 -1.24 -26.70 -8.74
CA THR A 81 -1.49 -25.44 -8.05
C THR A 81 -0.26 -24.98 -7.26
N ILE A 82 0.43 -25.89 -6.57
CA ILE A 82 1.59 -25.53 -5.72
C ILE A 82 2.87 -25.37 -6.54
N ILE A 83 3.24 -26.36 -7.37
CA ILE A 83 4.57 -26.42 -8.01
C ILE A 83 4.54 -26.36 -9.55
N ASP A 84 3.38 -26.02 -10.14
CA ASP A 84 3.15 -25.96 -11.59
C ASP A 84 3.44 -27.29 -12.33
N GLN A 85 3.59 -28.39 -11.59
CA GLN A 85 3.93 -29.73 -12.07
C GLN A 85 3.13 -30.80 -11.31
N ILE A 86 3.02 -31.98 -11.92
CA ILE A 86 2.47 -33.16 -11.25
C ILE A 86 3.57 -33.86 -10.45
N GLY A 87 3.19 -34.66 -9.44
CA GLY A 87 4.10 -35.53 -8.70
C GLY A 87 3.89 -35.48 -7.20
N ALA A 88 3.36 -34.38 -6.65
CA ALA A 88 3.11 -34.27 -5.22
C ALA A 88 1.99 -35.23 -4.76
N GLU A 89 1.06 -35.59 -5.66
CA GLU A 89 0.01 -36.58 -5.38
C GLU A 89 0.53 -38.02 -5.23
N LYS A 90 1.81 -38.26 -5.56
CA LYS A 90 2.47 -39.57 -5.49
C LYS A 90 3.43 -39.68 -4.31
N LEU A 91 3.52 -38.65 -3.48
CA LEU A 91 4.34 -38.65 -2.27
C LEU A 91 3.72 -39.58 -1.21
N LEU A 92 4.57 -40.05 -0.30
CA LEU A 92 4.21 -41.10 0.67
C LEU A 92 3.56 -40.56 1.95
N GLY A 93 3.60 -39.25 2.18
CA GLY A 93 3.21 -38.63 3.44
C GLY A 93 4.39 -38.51 4.40
N GLU A 94 4.10 -38.23 5.67
CA GLU A 94 5.08 -38.28 6.77
C GLU A 94 6.41 -37.54 6.49
N GLY A 95 6.31 -36.35 5.90
CA GLY A 95 7.47 -35.50 5.60
C GLY A 95 8.07 -35.66 4.20
N ASP A 96 7.60 -36.60 3.39
CA ASP A 96 8.00 -36.70 1.97
C ASP A 96 7.49 -35.49 1.18
N MET A 97 8.38 -34.81 0.47
CA MET A 97 8.09 -33.53 -0.19
C MET A 97 8.84 -33.33 -1.51
N LEU A 98 8.30 -32.47 -2.36
CA LEU A 98 8.97 -31.91 -3.53
C LEU A 98 9.39 -30.46 -3.24
N LEU A 99 10.68 -30.18 -3.38
CA LEU A 99 11.27 -28.84 -3.29
C LEU A 99 11.53 -28.30 -4.70
N LEU A 100 11.06 -27.09 -4.98
CA LEU A 100 11.34 -26.36 -6.20
C LEU A 100 11.80 -24.94 -5.85
N THR A 101 12.87 -24.47 -6.47
CA THR A 101 13.39 -23.10 -6.32
C THR A 101 13.63 -22.48 -7.69
N ALA A 102 13.85 -21.17 -7.74
CA ALA A 102 14.03 -20.42 -8.99
C ALA A 102 15.17 -20.93 -9.88
N ASP A 103 16.19 -21.53 -9.28
CA ASP A 103 17.39 -22.07 -9.92
C ASP A 103 17.25 -23.55 -10.32
N MET A 104 16.15 -24.22 -9.94
CA MET A 104 15.94 -25.63 -10.24
C MET A 104 15.08 -25.82 -11.50
N PRO A 105 15.53 -26.62 -12.48
CA PRO A 105 14.74 -26.91 -13.69
C PRO A 105 13.58 -27.89 -13.43
N LYS A 106 13.66 -28.66 -12.34
CA LYS A 106 12.63 -29.62 -11.92
C LYS A 106 12.63 -29.77 -10.39
N PRO A 107 11.48 -30.13 -9.79
CA PRO A 107 11.40 -30.34 -8.35
C PRO A 107 12.30 -31.50 -7.93
N ARG A 108 12.95 -31.35 -6.79
CA ARG A 108 13.73 -32.39 -6.14
C ARG A 108 12.91 -33.00 -5.02
N ARG A 109 12.81 -34.34 -5.01
CA ARG A 109 12.21 -35.06 -3.88
C ARG A 109 13.15 -35.05 -2.68
N VAL A 110 12.62 -34.71 -1.51
CA VAL A 110 13.36 -34.55 -0.25
C VAL A 110 12.50 -35.16 0.86
N GLN A 111 13.16 -35.77 1.85
CA GLN A 111 12.51 -36.21 3.08
C GLN A 111 12.68 -35.13 4.14
N GLY A 112 11.57 -34.60 4.64
CA GLY A 112 11.53 -33.68 5.76
C GLY A 112 12.05 -34.32 7.04
N ALA A 113 12.80 -33.56 7.83
CA ALA A 113 13.22 -34.00 9.15
C ALA A 113 12.00 -34.01 10.09
N PHE A 114 11.79 -35.13 10.77
CA PHE A 114 10.79 -35.23 11.82
C PHE A 114 11.33 -34.59 13.10
N ILE A 115 10.50 -33.76 13.73
CA ILE A 115 10.72 -33.24 15.08
C ILE A 115 9.44 -33.48 15.88
N SER A 116 9.59 -34.05 17.07
CA SER A 116 8.47 -34.26 17.98
C SER A 116 8.07 -32.98 18.71
N ASP A 117 6.84 -32.94 19.25
CA ASP A 117 6.39 -31.85 20.11
C ASP A 117 7.27 -31.73 21.37
N GLU A 118 7.78 -32.85 21.90
CA GLU A 118 8.68 -32.86 23.06
C GLU A 118 10.01 -32.15 22.73
N GLU A 119 10.61 -32.45 21.57
CA GLU A 119 11.82 -31.77 21.10
C GLU A 119 11.56 -30.28 20.83
N THR A 120 10.42 -29.94 20.24
CA THR A 120 10.00 -28.56 20.00
C THR A 120 9.89 -27.78 21.32
N ASN A 121 9.26 -28.36 22.34
CA ASN A 121 9.17 -27.76 23.67
C ASN A 121 10.54 -27.58 24.32
N LYS A 122 11.43 -28.58 24.22
CA LYS A 122 12.81 -28.47 24.74
C LYS A 122 13.57 -27.29 24.11
N VAL A 123 13.48 -27.12 22.79
CA VAL A 123 14.15 -26.03 22.08
C VAL A 123 13.54 -24.67 22.44
N THR A 124 12.22 -24.55 22.44
CA THR A 124 11.54 -23.29 22.76
C THR A 124 11.78 -22.86 24.22
N ASP A 125 11.79 -23.80 25.17
CA ASP A 125 12.12 -23.51 26.57
C ASP A 125 13.58 -23.11 26.76
N PHE A 126 14.50 -23.73 26.02
CA PHE A 126 15.90 -23.31 26.01
C PHE A 126 16.06 -21.86 25.52
N ILE A 127 15.30 -21.45 24.50
CA ILE A 127 15.32 -20.07 23.98
C ILE A 127 14.68 -19.10 24.99
N ARG A 128 13.51 -19.44 25.56
CA ARG A 128 12.81 -18.61 26.57
C ARG A 128 13.66 -18.34 27.81
N LYS A 129 14.54 -19.28 28.20
CA LYS A 129 15.47 -19.12 29.34
C LYS A 129 16.57 -18.10 29.09
N GLN A 130 16.88 -17.78 27.83
CA GLN A 130 17.97 -16.85 27.49
C GLN A 130 17.53 -15.40 27.57
N ARG A 131 16.30 -15.09 27.13
CA ARG A 131 15.77 -13.73 27.13
C ARG A 131 14.24 -13.75 27.03
N GLU A 132 13.59 -12.81 27.71
CA GLU A 132 12.18 -12.52 27.51
C GLU A 132 11.90 -11.94 26.11
N PRO A 133 10.73 -12.21 25.53
CA PRO A 133 10.34 -11.63 24.24
C PRO A 133 10.20 -10.11 24.36
N GLN A 134 10.79 -9.39 23.43
CA GLN A 134 10.58 -7.96 23.26
C GLN A 134 9.55 -7.76 22.13
N TYR A 135 8.29 -7.60 22.51
CA TYR A 135 7.22 -7.32 21.56
C TYR A 135 7.23 -5.86 21.14
N ASP A 136 6.91 -5.63 19.87
CA ASP A 136 6.67 -4.30 19.32
C ASP A 136 5.17 -4.13 19.09
N ASP A 137 4.52 -3.42 20.01
CA ASP A 137 3.08 -3.19 19.98
C ASP A 137 2.64 -2.33 18.77
N GLU A 138 3.57 -1.62 18.12
CA GLU A 138 3.26 -0.87 16.89
C GLU A 138 2.90 -1.81 15.73
N VAL A 139 3.48 -3.02 15.69
CA VAL A 139 3.21 -4.00 14.63
C VAL A 139 1.76 -4.45 14.62
N VAL A 140 1.13 -4.58 15.80
CA VAL A 140 -0.24 -5.07 15.96
C VAL A 140 -1.28 -3.96 16.12
N SER A 141 -0.86 -2.78 16.56
CA SER A 141 -1.77 -1.64 16.79
C SER A 141 -2.07 -0.84 15.52
N GLN A 142 -1.30 -1.04 14.45
CA GLN A 142 -1.57 -0.40 13.17
C GLN A 142 -2.90 -0.89 12.58
N PRO A 143 -3.89 0.00 12.35
CA PRO A 143 -5.18 -0.41 11.80
C PRO A 143 -4.98 -0.91 10.36
N VAL A 144 -5.25 -2.19 10.13
CA VAL A 144 -5.31 -2.76 8.79
C VAL A 144 -6.62 -2.27 8.15
N GLN A 145 -6.51 -1.30 7.24
CA GLN A 145 -7.65 -0.83 6.45
C GLN A 145 -7.97 -1.88 5.37
N LEU A 146 -8.71 -2.93 5.75
CA LEU A 146 -9.31 -3.88 4.81
C LEU A 146 -10.51 -3.20 4.15
N ASN A 147 -10.27 -2.52 3.03
CA ASN A 147 -11.33 -1.84 2.30
C ASN A 147 -12.17 -2.88 1.56
N GLY A 148 -13.21 -3.41 2.22
CA GLY A 148 -14.23 -4.31 1.64
C GLY A 148 -15.05 -3.74 0.47
N ARG A 149 -14.69 -2.56 -0.03
CA ARG A 149 -15.05 -2.02 -1.35
C ARG A 149 -13.74 -1.67 -2.03
N GLY A 150 -13.45 -2.40 -3.12
CA GLY A 150 -12.18 -2.35 -3.85
C GLY A 150 -11.52 -0.97 -3.86
N GLY A 151 -10.40 -0.88 -3.14
CA GLY A 151 -9.45 0.21 -3.21
C GLY A 151 -8.31 -0.21 -4.12
N ILE A 152 -8.35 0.37 -5.33
CA ILE A 152 -7.36 0.43 -6.39
C ILE A 152 -5.92 0.16 -5.92
N VAL A 153 -5.32 -0.85 -6.57
CA VAL A 153 -3.89 -1.01 -6.76
C VAL A 153 -3.30 0.35 -7.07
N ALA A 154 -2.51 0.89 -6.14
CA ALA A 154 -1.69 2.06 -6.40
C ALA A 154 -0.59 1.68 -7.40
N ASP A 155 -0.95 1.72 -8.69
CA ASP A 155 -0.07 2.18 -9.75
C ASP A 155 -0.92 2.69 -10.93
N TYR A 156 -0.69 3.97 -11.29
CA TYR A 156 -1.21 4.72 -12.45
C TYR A 156 -2.65 5.30 -12.49
N GLY A 157 -3.38 5.40 -11.36
CA GLY A 157 -4.68 6.12 -11.34
C GLY A 157 -5.07 6.79 -10.02
N ALA A 158 -4.20 6.79 -9.01
CA ALA A 158 -4.53 7.22 -7.65
C ALA A 158 -4.58 8.75 -7.45
N ASN A 159 -4.10 9.55 -8.41
CA ASN A 159 -4.23 11.00 -8.29
C ASN A 159 -5.70 11.42 -8.32
N ASP A 160 -6.53 10.90 -9.22
CA ASP A 160 -7.92 11.38 -9.35
C ASP A 160 -8.79 11.10 -8.11
N ALA A 161 -8.65 9.96 -7.43
CA ALA A 161 -9.53 9.63 -6.30
C ALA A 161 -9.16 10.36 -4.99
N ASP A 162 -7.86 10.53 -4.73
CA ASP A 162 -7.41 11.36 -3.62
C ASP A 162 -7.59 12.86 -3.96
N ASP A 163 -7.45 13.26 -5.22
CA ASP A 163 -7.75 14.62 -5.70
C ASP A 163 -9.24 14.95 -5.62
N ASP A 164 -10.12 14.00 -5.95
CA ASP A 164 -11.58 14.19 -5.85
C ASP A 164 -12.02 14.28 -4.40
N MET A 165 -11.49 13.43 -3.52
CA MET A 165 -11.73 13.51 -2.07
C MET A 165 -11.17 14.82 -1.48
N TYR A 166 -10.03 15.30 -2.00
CA TYR A 166 -9.45 16.57 -1.60
C TYR A 166 -10.32 17.75 -2.07
N LYS A 167 -10.80 17.75 -3.31
CA LYS A 167 -11.76 18.74 -3.85
C LYS A 167 -13.02 18.81 -3.01
N ASP A 168 -13.62 17.66 -2.68
CA ASP A 168 -14.81 17.58 -1.82
C ASP A 168 -14.53 18.15 -0.42
N ALA A 169 -13.36 17.86 0.14
CA ALA A 169 -12.96 18.39 1.44
C ALA A 169 -12.75 19.91 1.41
N VAL A 170 -12.11 20.44 0.36
CA VAL A 170 -11.94 21.88 0.14
C VAL A 170 -13.30 22.55 0.02
N GLN A 171 -14.23 21.97 -0.75
CA GLN A 171 -15.59 22.48 -0.91
C GLN A 171 -16.32 22.56 0.44
N VAL A 172 -16.28 21.50 1.24
CA VAL A 172 -16.91 21.48 2.58
C VAL A 172 -16.34 22.58 3.49
N VAL A 173 -15.04 22.82 3.42
CA VAL A 173 -14.35 23.83 4.24
C VAL A 173 -14.68 25.25 3.79
N VAL A 174 -14.69 25.50 2.48
CA VAL A 174 -15.04 26.80 1.88
C VAL A 174 -16.50 27.15 2.17
N GLU A 175 -17.44 26.23 1.95
CA GLU A 175 -18.86 26.41 2.27
C GLU A 175 -19.09 26.63 3.77
N GLY A 176 -18.35 25.89 4.61
CA GLY A 176 -18.47 25.96 6.07
C GLY A 176 -17.76 27.15 6.71
N ARG A 177 -16.89 27.85 5.96
CA ARG A 177 -15.97 28.92 6.44
C ARG A 177 -15.16 28.56 7.69
N LYS A 178 -15.01 27.27 7.98
CA LYS A 178 -14.30 26.73 9.15
C LYS A 178 -13.72 25.36 8.81
N ALA A 179 -12.50 25.09 9.23
CA ALA A 179 -11.85 23.80 9.02
C ALA A 179 -11.61 23.08 10.36
N SER A 180 -12.10 21.84 10.46
CA SER A 180 -11.78 20.97 11.59
C SER A 180 -11.90 19.50 11.18
N THR A 181 -11.12 18.64 11.82
CA THR A 181 -11.16 17.18 11.58
C THR A 181 -12.56 16.62 11.78
N SER A 182 -13.24 17.03 12.86
CA SER A 182 -14.62 16.59 13.17
C SER A 182 -15.66 17.04 12.13
N LEU A 183 -15.48 18.21 11.50
CA LEU A 183 -16.34 18.66 10.41
C LEU A 183 -16.21 17.74 9.18
N LEU A 184 -14.97 17.44 8.77
CA LEU A 184 -14.71 16.56 7.63
C LEU A 184 -15.16 15.12 7.90
N GLN A 185 -14.94 14.59 9.09
CA GLN A 185 -15.43 13.27 9.48
C GLN A 185 -16.96 13.16 9.33
N ARG A 186 -17.71 14.18 9.76
CA ARG A 186 -19.17 14.17 9.68
C ARG A 186 -19.69 14.36 8.25
N ARG A 187 -19.07 15.27 7.48
CA ARG A 187 -19.55 15.62 6.12
C ARG A 187 -19.13 14.60 5.06
N LEU A 188 -17.90 14.09 5.13
CA LEU A 188 -17.36 13.15 4.14
C LEU A 188 -17.40 11.70 4.60
N ARG A 189 -17.87 11.42 5.82
CA ARG A 189 -17.90 10.07 6.43
C ARG A 189 -16.53 9.39 6.44
N VAL A 190 -15.46 10.19 6.58
CA VAL A 190 -14.07 9.73 6.64
C VAL A 190 -13.62 9.49 8.08
N GLY A 191 -12.64 8.60 8.28
CA GLY A 191 -12.04 8.35 9.59
C GLY A 191 -11.15 9.51 10.07
N TYR A 192 -10.86 9.56 11.38
CA TYR A 192 -10.10 10.64 12.02
C TYR A 192 -8.72 10.87 11.36
N ALA A 193 -7.95 9.80 11.13
CA ALA A 193 -6.61 9.90 10.54
C ALA A 193 -6.63 10.48 9.11
N ARG A 194 -7.65 10.14 8.31
CA ARG A 194 -7.82 10.69 6.96
C ARG A 194 -8.25 12.15 7.00
N ALA A 195 -9.17 12.50 7.91
CA ALA A 195 -9.57 13.89 8.13
C ALA A 195 -8.40 14.76 8.62
N ALA A 196 -7.53 14.22 9.48
CA ALA A 196 -6.34 14.92 9.96
C ALA A 196 -5.36 15.22 8.82
N ARG A 197 -5.05 14.23 7.98
CA ARG A 197 -4.20 14.42 6.79
C ARG A 197 -4.77 15.46 5.82
N LEU A 198 -6.08 15.43 5.54
CA LEU A 198 -6.71 16.43 4.68
C LEU A 198 -6.57 17.86 5.24
N ILE A 199 -6.67 18.02 6.57
CA ILE A 199 -6.46 19.31 7.24
C ILE A 199 -4.99 19.75 7.16
N GLU A 200 -4.04 18.84 7.34
CA GLU A 200 -2.60 19.11 7.19
C GLU A 200 -2.27 19.55 5.76
N THR A 201 -2.75 18.81 4.75
CA THR A 201 -2.55 19.15 3.33
C THR A 201 -3.15 20.51 2.96
N MET A 202 -4.34 20.84 3.47
CA MET A 202 -4.95 22.16 3.26
C MET A 202 -4.16 23.31 3.91
N GLU A 203 -3.52 23.06 5.05
CA GLU A 203 -2.64 24.04 5.71
C GLU A 203 -1.37 24.25 4.90
N GLU A 204 -0.72 23.16 4.46
CA GLU A 204 0.47 23.21 3.60
C GLU A 204 0.22 23.94 2.28
N GLN A 205 -0.97 23.77 1.70
CA GLN A 205 -1.36 24.44 0.45
C GLN A 205 -1.89 25.87 0.66
N GLY A 206 -1.98 26.35 1.91
CA GLY A 206 -2.45 27.69 2.23
C GLY A 206 -3.95 27.91 2.03
N VAL A 207 -4.74 26.83 2.01
CA VAL A 207 -6.21 26.87 1.94
C VAL A 207 -6.80 27.27 3.29
N ILE A 208 -6.15 26.87 4.39
CA ILE A 208 -6.56 27.15 5.77
C ILE A 208 -5.39 27.71 6.59
N GLY A 209 -5.70 28.47 7.63
CA GLY A 209 -4.73 29.05 8.54
C GLY A 209 -4.11 28.05 9.51
N PRO A 210 -3.07 28.48 10.25
CA PRO A 210 -2.36 27.63 11.21
C PRO A 210 -3.27 27.19 12.36
N ALA A 211 -2.88 26.11 13.04
CA ALA A 211 -3.59 25.63 14.22
C ALA A 211 -3.64 26.69 15.34
N ASP A 212 -4.84 27.10 15.75
CA ASP A 212 -5.09 27.89 16.96
C ASP A 212 -5.72 27.01 18.05
N GLY A 213 -4.88 26.21 18.71
CA GLY A 213 -5.29 25.33 19.80
C GLY A 213 -6.40 24.35 19.39
N SER A 214 -7.51 24.34 20.14
CA SER A 214 -8.66 23.45 19.88
C SER A 214 -9.74 24.09 18.99
N ARG A 215 -9.53 25.29 18.47
CA ARG A 215 -10.54 26.00 17.68
C ARG A 215 -10.50 25.53 16.21
N PRO A 216 -11.64 25.58 15.49
CA PRO A 216 -11.64 25.40 14.05
C PRO A 216 -10.74 26.43 13.38
N ARG A 217 -9.95 26.00 12.39
CA ARG A 217 -9.03 26.86 11.65
C ARG A 217 -9.80 27.76 10.69
N ASP A 218 -9.29 28.97 10.50
CA ASP A 218 -9.83 29.92 9.54
C ASP A 218 -9.53 29.49 8.10
N VAL A 219 -10.46 29.77 7.20
CA VAL A 219 -10.34 29.44 5.78
C VAL A 219 -9.82 30.65 5.03
N LEU A 220 -8.69 30.50 4.35
CA LEU A 220 -7.96 31.61 3.72
C LEU A 220 -8.41 31.89 2.28
N VAL A 221 -9.10 30.93 1.65
CA VAL A 221 -9.61 31.04 0.28
C VAL A 221 -11.11 31.34 0.26
N ASN A 222 -11.57 31.96 -0.83
CA ASN A 222 -12.97 32.37 -0.97
C ASN A 222 -13.78 31.47 -1.91
N SER A 223 -13.12 30.72 -2.80
CA SER A 223 -13.77 29.76 -3.69
C SER A 223 -12.92 28.50 -3.90
N VAL A 224 -13.58 27.43 -4.33
CA VAL A 224 -12.90 26.18 -4.72
C VAL A 224 -12.04 26.43 -5.97
N ASP A 225 -12.50 27.30 -6.88
CA ASP A 225 -11.77 27.66 -8.10
C ASP A 225 -10.40 28.33 -7.81
N GLU A 226 -10.30 29.10 -6.72
CA GLU A 226 -9.04 29.73 -6.29
C GLU A 226 -7.95 28.70 -5.93
N VAL A 227 -8.36 27.52 -5.46
CA VAL A 227 -7.47 26.43 -5.06
C VAL A 227 -7.00 25.61 -6.26
N PHE A 228 -7.91 25.31 -7.20
CA PHE A 228 -7.63 24.38 -8.30
C PHE A 228 -7.24 25.05 -9.62
N ASN A 229 -7.46 26.37 -9.76
CA ASN A 229 -7.18 27.11 -11.00
C ASN A 229 -5.90 27.95 -10.95
N ARG A 230 -5.02 27.70 -9.98
CA ARG A 230 -3.76 28.45 -9.76
C ARG A 230 -2.66 28.16 -10.81
N ALA A 231 -3.00 27.51 -11.93
CA ALA A 231 -2.13 27.19 -13.05
C ALA A 231 -2.31 28.13 -14.26
N ALA A 232 -2.54 29.42 -14.01
CA ALA A 232 -2.31 30.45 -15.01
C ALA A 232 -1.66 31.65 -14.32
N PRO A 233 -0.45 32.09 -14.74
CA PRO A 233 0.02 33.41 -14.35
C PRO A 233 -0.93 34.43 -14.98
N SER A 234 -1.73 35.10 -14.15
CA SER A 234 -2.47 36.27 -14.56
C SER A 234 -1.45 37.37 -14.90
N ALA A 235 -1.29 37.67 -16.19
CA ALA A 235 -0.70 38.91 -16.62
C ALA A 235 -1.64 40.05 -16.20
N ALA A 236 -1.41 40.60 -15.01
CA ALA A 236 -1.99 41.85 -14.60
C ALA A 236 -1.02 42.99 -14.93
N GLU A 237 -1.47 43.81 -15.87
CA GLU A 237 -1.53 45.27 -15.71
C GLU A 237 -0.20 46.03 -15.75
N SER A 238 0.20 46.42 -16.96
CA SER A 238 0.90 47.70 -17.19
C SER A 238 -0.13 48.73 -17.67
N ASP A 239 -0.65 49.50 -16.72
CA ASP A 239 -1.24 50.82 -16.95
C ASP A 239 -0.13 51.76 -17.46
N GLU A 240 -0.15 52.11 -18.75
CA GLU A 240 0.47 53.35 -19.24
C GLU A 240 -0.49 54.07 -20.20
N VAL A 241 -1.28 54.94 -19.59
CA VAL A 241 -1.57 56.34 -19.96
C VAL A 241 -1.68 56.66 -21.46
N LEU A 242 -2.91 57.00 -21.85
CA LEU A 242 -3.26 57.81 -23.01
C LEU A 242 -2.48 59.14 -23.01
N ASP A 243 -1.74 59.42 -24.09
CA ASP A 243 -1.53 60.79 -24.55
C ASP A 243 -2.04 60.93 -25.98
N ASP A 244 -2.75 62.03 -26.12
CA ASP A 244 -3.59 62.46 -27.22
C ASP A 244 -2.74 63.17 -28.27
N SER A 245 -3.35 63.43 -29.41
CA SER A 245 -2.99 64.46 -30.39
C SER A 245 -2.20 64.10 -31.66
N LEU A 246 -2.86 64.52 -32.76
CA LEU A 246 -2.35 65.02 -34.04
C LEU A 246 -2.43 64.08 -35.26
N ASP A 247 -3.63 64.12 -35.85
CA ASP A 247 -3.90 64.67 -37.18
C ASP A 247 -2.97 64.36 -38.37
N SER A 248 -3.68 64.00 -39.45
CA SER A 248 -3.52 64.45 -40.84
C SER A 248 -2.71 63.62 -41.85
N GLU A 249 -3.47 63.22 -42.89
CA GLU A 249 -3.13 63.22 -44.32
C GLU A 249 -2.41 62.01 -44.98
N PHE A 250 -3.16 61.36 -45.88
CA PHE A 250 -2.73 60.63 -47.10
C PHE A 250 -1.85 61.51 -48.03
N PRO A 251 -1.20 61.03 -49.13
CA PRO A 251 -1.40 59.77 -49.88
C PRO A 251 -0.11 59.04 -50.39
N ASP A 252 -0.35 57.90 -51.05
CA ASP A 252 0.40 57.23 -52.14
C ASP A 252 1.78 57.77 -52.54
N ASP A 253 2.78 56.88 -52.62
CA ASP A 253 3.55 56.79 -53.87
C ASP A 253 4.29 55.45 -54.05
N GLU A 254 4.40 55.14 -55.34
CA GLU A 254 4.91 53.96 -56.01
C GLU A 254 6.45 54.00 -56.16
N GLN A 255 7.04 52.84 -56.49
CA GLN A 255 8.41 52.61 -57.05
C GLN A 255 9.57 52.37 -56.07
N ALA A 256 10.01 51.10 -55.99
CA ALA A 256 11.19 50.60 -56.73
C ALA A 256 11.26 49.06 -56.65
#